data_AF-A0A966G627-F1
#
_entry.id   AF-A0A966G627-F1
#
_cell.length_a   1.000
_cell.length_b   1.000
_cell.length_c   1.000
_cell.angle_alpha   90.00
_cell.angle_beta   90.00
_cell.angle_gamma   90.00
#
_symmetry.space_group_name_H-M   'P 1'
#
loop_
_entity.id
_entity.type
_entity.pdbx_description
1 polymer ?
#
loop_
_entity_poly.entity_id
_entity_poly.type
_entity_poly.pdbx_seq_one_letter_code
_entity_poly.pdbx_strand_id
1 'polypeptide(L)'
;MIDWRNGFKPFKIIFEENARNGQITWRKRLSSKPFRLLFRQERQAIASGKGKMEQGTVNMLIPIIGAVIVFVSGLVTWYLNERSKRIYEEYKRKEDKYSALIRSLRGFYVDSFNKELQTEFLNQLNLCWMYCPDEVIHKAYNFLLMVHTAQKYSDEEKEKAVGELILTIRKDLISKKPLVKTNLKPEDFRYLRAT
;
A
#
# COMPACT_ATOMS: atom_id res chain seq x y z
N MET A 1 32.87 7.35 -30.99
CA MET A 1 31.44 7.08 -30.74
C MET A 1 31.37 5.74 -30.02
N ILE A 2 31.23 5.74 -28.70
CA ILE A 2 31.31 4.53 -27.86
C ILE A 2 29.89 4.13 -27.48
N ASP A 3 29.50 2.91 -27.85
CA ASP A 3 28.20 2.31 -27.62
C ASP A 3 28.10 1.76 -26.18
N TRP A 4 27.09 2.20 -25.44
CA TRP A 4 26.89 1.92 -24.01
C TRP A 4 25.88 0.79 -23.73
N ARG A 5 25.47 -0.01 -24.72
CA ARG A 5 24.35 -0.96 -24.56
C ARG A 5 24.64 -2.30 -23.88
N ASN A 6 25.90 -2.65 -23.57
CA ASN A 6 26.21 -3.97 -23.00
C ASN A 6 26.98 -3.87 -21.68
N GLY A 7 26.32 -4.08 -20.53
CA GLY A 7 27.07 -4.43 -19.33
C GLY A 7 26.46 -4.27 -17.93
N PHE A 8 25.21 -3.83 -17.74
CA PHE A 8 24.62 -3.77 -16.39
C PHE A 8 23.57 -4.88 -16.19
N LYS A 9 23.98 -6.00 -15.59
CA LYS A 9 23.00 -6.92 -14.98
C LYS A 9 22.51 -6.28 -13.68
N PRO A 10 21.19 -6.10 -13.49
CA PRO A 10 20.67 -5.49 -12.28
C PRO A 10 20.94 -6.39 -11.07
N PHE A 11 21.34 -5.76 -9.96
CA PHE A 11 21.35 -6.40 -8.66
C PHE A 11 19.92 -6.80 -8.30
N LYS A 12 19.64 -8.11 -8.24
CA LYS A 12 18.35 -8.63 -7.80
C LYS A 12 18.36 -8.72 -6.28
N ILE A 13 17.73 -7.76 -5.61
CA ILE A 13 17.41 -7.85 -4.19
C ILE A 13 16.15 -8.71 -4.08
N ILE A 14 16.27 -9.91 -3.52
CA ILE A 14 15.14 -10.80 -3.27
C ILE A 14 14.69 -10.57 -1.83
N PHE A 15 13.42 -10.22 -1.67
CA PHE A 15 12.75 -10.07 -0.38
C PHE A 15 12.06 -11.38 -0.04
N GLU A 16 12.43 -11.99 1.09
CA GLU A 16 11.76 -13.17 1.62
C GLU A 16 11.14 -12.80 2.96
N GLU A 17 9.80 -12.80 3.02
CA GLU A 17 9.04 -12.46 4.22
C GLU A 17 8.83 -13.72 5.06
N ASN A 18 9.32 -13.71 6.30
CA ASN A 18 9.19 -14.84 7.21
C ASN A 18 7.91 -14.70 8.06
N ALA A 19 6.87 -15.45 7.67
CA ALA A 19 5.49 -15.27 8.12
C ALA A 19 5.19 -15.64 9.60
N ARG A 20 6.18 -16.03 10.41
CA ARG A 20 5.91 -16.46 11.80
C ARG A 20 6.12 -15.38 12.88
N ASN A 21 6.90 -14.33 12.63
CA ASN A 21 7.34 -13.45 13.73
C ASN A 21 7.35 -11.94 13.38
N GLY A 22 6.91 -11.53 12.19
CA GLY A 22 6.86 -10.10 11.81
C GLY A 22 8.21 -9.37 11.77
N GLN A 23 9.34 -10.06 11.91
CA GLN A 23 10.67 -9.47 11.82
C GLN A 23 11.27 -9.64 10.43
N ILE A 24 11.61 -8.52 9.79
CA ILE A 24 12.40 -8.49 8.55
C ILE A 24 13.86 -8.71 8.93
N THR A 25 14.45 -9.83 8.52
CA THR A 25 15.87 -10.11 8.73
C THR A 25 16.65 -10.01 7.42
N TRP A 26 17.80 -9.34 7.47
CA TRP A 26 18.65 -9.10 6.31
C TRP A 26 19.73 -10.18 6.22
N ARG A 27 19.75 -10.98 5.15
CA ARG A 27 20.89 -11.86 4.83
C ARG A 27 21.50 -11.48 3.48
N LYS A 28 22.68 -10.85 3.52
CA LYS A 28 23.55 -10.69 2.34
C LYS A 28 24.22 -12.04 2.04
N ARG A 29 23.75 -12.75 1.02
CA ARG A 29 24.49 -13.92 0.48
C ARG A 29 25.48 -13.43 -0.58
N LEU A 30 26.69 -13.09 -0.13
CA LEU A 30 27.83 -12.82 -1.01
C LEU A 30 28.34 -14.16 -1.58
N SER A 31 28.02 -14.43 -2.84
CA SER A 31 28.69 -15.46 -3.63
C SER A 31 30.14 -15.03 -3.83
N SER A 32 31.08 -15.85 -3.33
CA SER A 32 32.49 -15.50 -3.26
C SER A 32 33.31 -16.19 -4.35
N LYS A 33 34.24 -15.40 -4.91
CA LYS A 33 35.46 -15.77 -5.69
C LYS A 33 35.23 -16.05 -7.19
N PRO A 34 36.04 -15.45 -8.09
CA PRO A 34 37.50 -15.33 -7.96
C PRO A 34 38.03 -13.92 -8.30
N PHE A 35 38.32 -13.10 -7.29
CA PHE A 35 38.97 -11.80 -7.47
C PHE A 35 40.25 -11.66 -6.62
N ARG A 36 40.88 -12.80 -6.29
CA ARG A 36 42.09 -12.84 -5.43
C ARG A 36 43.42 -12.88 -6.21
N LEU A 37 43.39 -13.00 -7.54
CA LEU A 37 44.64 -13.14 -8.32
C LEU A 37 45.02 -11.89 -9.14
N LEU A 38 44.11 -10.94 -9.34
CA LEU A 38 44.41 -9.68 -10.05
C LEU A 38 44.96 -8.56 -9.15
N PHE A 39 44.91 -8.72 -7.82
CA PHE A 39 45.32 -7.67 -6.87
C PHE A 39 46.77 -7.77 -6.37
N ARG A 40 47.58 -8.69 -6.90
CA ARG A 40 48.98 -8.84 -6.48
C ARG A 40 49.98 -8.06 -7.34
N GLN A 41 49.62 -7.72 -8.58
CA GLN A 41 50.53 -7.04 -9.52
C GLN A 41 50.41 -5.51 -9.51
N GLU A 42 49.28 -4.94 -9.06
CA GLU A 42 49.11 -3.47 -8.92
C GLU A 42 49.80 -2.87 -7.68
N ARG A 43 50.22 -3.69 -6.70
CA ARG A 43 50.83 -3.15 -5.47
C ARG A 43 52.28 -2.67 -5.64
N GLN A 44 52.97 -3.02 -6.74
CA GLN A 44 54.37 -2.63 -6.93
C GLN A 44 54.55 -1.36 -7.78
N ALA A 45 53.51 -0.87 -8.47
CA ALA A 45 53.60 0.36 -9.26
C ALA A 45 53.28 1.66 -8.48
N ILE A 46 52.69 1.55 -7.27
CA ILE A 46 52.23 2.72 -6.48
C ILE A 46 53.28 3.12 -5.40
N ALA A 47 54.44 2.48 -5.37
CA ALA A 47 55.51 2.79 -4.40
C ALA A 47 56.51 3.87 -4.88
N SER A 48 56.21 4.57 -5.98
CA SER A 48 57.08 5.61 -6.55
C SER A 48 56.37 6.98 -6.56
N GLY A 49 56.57 7.74 -5.49
CA GLY A 49 56.90 9.16 -5.65
C GLY A 49 55.80 10.21 -5.83
N LYS A 50 54.55 10.00 -5.40
CA LYS A 50 53.55 11.09 -5.26
C LYS A 50 52.51 10.76 -4.17
N GLY A 51 52.30 11.65 -3.19
CA GLY A 51 51.01 11.71 -2.47
C GLY A 51 50.96 11.67 -0.94
N LYS A 52 52.06 11.80 -0.18
CA LYS A 52 51.97 11.85 1.30
C LYS A 52 51.13 13.02 1.86
N MET A 53 50.90 14.09 1.07
CA MET A 53 50.04 15.22 1.47
C MET A 53 48.55 15.04 1.17
N GLU A 54 48.13 14.06 0.35
CA GLU A 54 46.69 13.82 0.09
C GLU A 54 46.03 12.87 1.11
N GLN A 55 46.82 12.06 1.82
CA GLN A 55 46.25 11.03 2.69
C GLN A 55 45.68 11.58 4.01
N GLY A 56 46.22 12.72 4.49
CA GLY A 56 45.70 13.42 5.66
C GLY A 56 44.37 14.14 5.42
N THR A 57 44.16 14.70 4.23
CA THR A 57 42.92 15.40 3.86
C THR A 57 41.76 14.42 3.66
N VAL A 58 42.01 13.27 3.04
CA VAL A 58 40.99 12.22 2.85
C VAL A 58 40.46 11.68 4.18
N ASN A 59 41.34 11.42 5.15
CA ASN A 59 40.92 10.91 6.47
C ASN A 59 40.06 11.90 7.27
N MET A 60 40.22 13.21 7.01
CA MET A 60 39.39 14.26 7.64
C MET A 60 38.01 14.40 6.96
N LEU A 61 37.89 14.11 5.65
CA LEU A 61 36.63 14.21 4.91
C LEU A 61 35.68 13.04 5.17
N ILE A 62 36.21 11.83 5.45
CA ILE A 62 35.41 10.63 5.76
C ILE A 62 34.35 10.87 6.86
N PRO A 63 34.68 11.41 8.05
CA PRO A 63 33.67 11.63 9.09
C PRO A 63 32.66 12.71 8.72
N ILE A 64 33.05 13.73 7.96
CA ILE A 64 32.15 14.80 7.51
C ILE A 64 31.11 14.23 6.54
N ILE A 65 31.56 13.43 5.56
CA ILE A 65 30.66 12.76 4.62
C ILE A 65 29.74 11.79 5.36
N GLY A 66 30.28 11.03 6.33
CA GLY A 66 29.48 10.14 7.18
C GLY A 66 28.37 10.88 7.94
N ALA A 67 28.70 12.02 8.55
CA ALA A 67 27.74 12.84 9.29
C ALA A 67 26.63 13.40 8.37
N VAL A 68 26.99 13.86 7.17
CA VAL A 68 26.01 14.35 6.18
C VAL A 68 25.08 13.23 5.73
N ILE A 69 25.59 12.03 5.46
CA ILE A 69 24.76 10.87 5.08
C ILE A 69 23.78 10.51 6.19
N VAL A 70 24.25 10.43 7.44
CA VAL A 70 23.39 10.14 8.59
C VAL A 70 22.30 11.21 8.74
N PHE A 71 22.66 12.48 8.66
CA PHE A 71 21.71 13.59 8.76
C PHE A 71 20.64 13.55 7.66
N VAL A 72 21.05 13.41 6.39
CA VAL A 72 20.11 13.33 5.26
C VAL A 72 19.22 12.09 5.38
N SER A 73 19.78 10.95 5.77
CA SER A 73 19.00 9.72 5.98
C SER A 73 17.95 9.86 7.10
N GLY A 74 18.28 10.61 8.16
CA GLY A 74 17.36 10.92 9.25
C GLY A 74 16.19 11.80 8.79
N LEU A 75 16.48 12.84 8.01
CA LEU A 75 15.44 13.70 7.41
C LEU A 75 14.51 12.94 6.47
N VAL A 76 15.07 12.08 5.60
CA VAL A 76 14.27 11.24 4.69
C VAL A 76 13.39 10.27 5.48
N THR A 77 13.96 9.61 6.50
CA THR A 77 13.21 8.66 7.34
C THR A 77 12.07 9.36 8.08
N TRP A 78 12.34 10.53 8.66
CA TRP A 78 11.31 11.34 9.33
C TRP A 78 10.20 11.76 8.37
N TYR A 79 10.55 12.27 7.19
CA TYR A 79 9.57 12.69 6.18
C TYR A 79 8.68 11.53 5.72
N LEU A 80 9.26 10.36 5.47
CA LEU A 80 8.50 9.16 5.09
C LEU A 80 7.59 8.66 6.22
N ASN A 81 8.04 8.74 7.48
CA ASN A 81 7.25 8.35 8.64
C ASN A 81 6.05 9.29 8.84
N GLU A 82 6.27 10.60 8.75
CA GLU A 82 5.22 11.60 8.89
C GLU A 82 4.18 11.51 7.77
N ARG A 83 4.63 11.30 6.52
CA ARG A 83 3.74 11.05 5.38
C ARG A 83 2.90 9.78 5.58
N SER A 84 3.52 8.69 6.03
CA SER A 84 2.84 7.42 6.27
C SER A 84 1.76 7.55 7.36
N LYS A 85 2.05 8.32 8.42
CA LYS A 85 1.09 8.58 9.50
C LYS A 85 -0.17 9.27 8.99
N ARG A 86 -0.04 10.31 8.16
CA ARG A 86 -1.18 11.04 7.59
C ARG A 86 -2.06 10.15 6.70
N ILE A 87 -1.44 9.37 5.83
CA ILE A 87 -2.16 8.43 4.95
C ILE A 87 -2.91 7.38 5.78
N TYR A 88 -2.29 6.88 6.86
CA TYR A 88 -2.91 5.91 7.75
C TYR A 88 -4.11 6.49 8.51
N GLU A 89 -4.00 7.72 9.03
CA GLU A 89 -5.10 8.38 9.72
C GLU A 89 -6.29 8.65 8.77
N GLU A 90 -6.02 9.09 7.54
CA GLU A 90 -7.06 9.24 6.52
C GLU A 90 -7.75 7.91 6.19
N TYR A 91 -6.95 6.86 5.99
CA TYR A 91 -7.47 5.51 5.73
C TYR A 91 -8.40 5.07 6.86
N LYS A 92 -7.94 5.22 8.12
CA LYS A 92 -8.73 4.81 9.30
C LYS A 92 -10.05 5.56 9.39
N ARG A 93 -10.02 6.89 9.20
CA ARG A 93 -11.24 7.71 9.21
C ARG A 93 -12.23 7.25 8.13
N LYS A 94 -11.76 6.94 6.92
CA LYS A 94 -12.63 6.41 5.85
C LYS A 94 -13.17 5.02 6.17
N GLU A 95 -12.32 4.12 6.67
CA GLU A 95 -12.70 2.76 7.07
C GLU A 95 -13.80 2.78 8.14
N ASP A 96 -13.70 3.67 9.14
CA ASP A 96 -14.71 3.83 10.18
C ASP A 96 -16.07 4.30 9.58
N LYS A 97 -16.05 5.22 8.62
CA LYS A 97 -17.27 5.71 7.93
C LYS A 97 -17.90 4.62 7.06
N TYR A 98 -17.09 3.90 6.28
CA TYR A 98 -17.59 2.79 5.48
C TYR A 98 -18.11 1.64 6.34
N SER A 99 -17.45 1.35 7.47
CA SER A 99 -17.92 0.35 8.42
C SER A 99 -19.32 0.70 8.95
N ALA A 100 -19.56 1.96 9.30
CA ALA A 100 -20.88 2.44 9.72
C ALA A 100 -21.94 2.28 8.61
N LEU A 101 -21.61 2.68 7.37
CA LEU A 101 -22.47 2.53 6.20
C LEU A 101 -22.82 1.06 5.90
N ILE A 102 -21.82 0.17 5.94
CA ILE A 102 -22.01 -1.27 5.68
C ILE A 102 -22.81 -1.92 6.80
N ARG A 103 -22.65 -1.46 8.04
CA ARG A 103 -23.42 -1.97 9.19
C ARG A 103 -24.91 -1.64 9.05
N SER A 104 -25.24 -0.42 8.63
CA SER A 104 -26.64 0.01 8.43
C SER A 104 -27.30 -0.62 7.20
N LEU A 105 -26.50 -1.08 6.22
CA LEU A 105 -26.99 -1.84 5.06
C LEU A 105 -27.83 -3.07 5.43
N ARG A 106 -27.60 -3.68 6.61
CA ARG A 106 -28.38 -4.81 7.12
C ARG A 106 -29.88 -4.51 7.24
N GLY A 107 -30.26 -3.23 7.38
CA GLY A 107 -31.66 -2.79 7.43
C GLY A 107 -32.46 -3.05 6.15
N PHE A 108 -31.80 -3.44 5.06
CA PHE A 108 -32.43 -3.78 3.78
C PHE A 108 -32.53 -5.31 3.52
N TYR A 109 -31.88 -6.15 4.33
CA TYR A 109 -31.74 -7.60 4.07
C TYR A 109 -32.40 -8.52 5.09
N VAL A 110 -32.60 -8.04 6.32
CA VAL A 110 -33.27 -8.83 7.35
C VAL A 110 -34.77 -8.71 7.12
N ASP A 111 -35.52 -9.81 7.27
CA ASP A 111 -36.99 -9.90 7.11
C ASP A 111 -37.81 -8.96 8.02
N SER A 112 -37.15 -8.01 8.70
CA SER A 112 -37.72 -6.80 9.24
C SER A 112 -37.10 -5.59 8.55
N PHE A 113 -37.91 -4.86 7.78
CA PHE A 113 -37.58 -3.51 7.29
C PHE A 113 -37.38 -2.60 8.50
N ASN A 114 -36.18 -2.65 9.09
CA ASN A 114 -35.83 -1.84 10.23
C ASN A 114 -35.61 -0.40 9.74
N LYS A 115 -36.66 0.41 9.89
CA LYS A 115 -36.67 1.82 9.47
C LYS A 115 -35.54 2.63 10.10
N GLU A 116 -35.10 2.26 11.31
CA GLU A 116 -33.99 2.94 11.99
C GLU A 116 -32.67 2.70 11.24
N LEU A 117 -32.39 1.45 10.86
CA LEU A 117 -31.19 1.11 10.10
C LEU A 117 -31.20 1.71 8.68
N GLN A 118 -32.36 1.80 8.05
CA GLN A 118 -32.48 2.44 6.73
C GLN A 118 -32.25 3.95 6.82
N THR A 119 -32.83 4.60 7.83
CA THR A 119 -32.60 6.02 8.09
C THR A 119 -31.13 6.27 8.41
N GLU A 120 -30.51 5.39 9.21
CA GLU A 120 -29.08 5.45 9.50
C GLU A 120 -28.23 5.26 8.24
N PHE A 121 -28.61 4.35 7.34
CA PHE A 121 -27.93 4.19 6.05
C PHE A 121 -28.00 5.47 5.21
N LEU A 122 -29.16 6.09 5.09
CA LEU A 122 -29.33 7.35 4.36
C LEU A 122 -28.51 8.49 4.99
N ASN A 123 -28.49 8.57 6.32
CA ASN A 123 -27.67 9.55 7.04
C ASN A 123 -26.17 9.32 6.78
N GLN A 124 -25.70 8.08 6.87
CA GLN A 124 -24.31 7.76 6.56
C GLN A 124 -23.98 7.99 5.08
N LEU A 125 -24.90 7.71 4.16
CA LEU A 125 -24.71 7.98 2.73
C LEU A 125 -24.60 9.49 2.46
N ASN A 126 -25.41 10.32 3.10
CA ASN A 126 -25.31 11.78 2.99
C ASN A 126 -23.96 12.28 3.51
N LEU A 127 -23.45 11.71 4.61
CA LEU A 127 -22.10 12.02 5.10
C LEU A 127 -21.01 11.53 4.13
N CYS A 128 -21.24 10.43 3.42
CA CYS A 128 -20.29 9.85 2.47
C CYS A 128 -20.00 10.78 1.28
N TRP A 129 -20.93 11.66 0.90
CA TRP A 129 -20.73 12.63 -0.20
C TRP A 129 -19.48 13.50 -0.02
N MET A 130 -19.06 13.77 1.22
CA MET A 130 -17.88 14.60 1.48
C MET A 130 -16.56 13.84 1.41
N TYR A 131 -16.58 12.50 1.53
CA TYR A 131 -15.37 11.70 1.79
C TYR A 131 -15.15 10.54 0.81
N CYS A 132 -16.18 10.15 0.07
CA CYS A 132 -16.18 8.99 -0.80
C CYS A 132 -16.02 9.40 -2.27
N PRO A 133 -15.41 8.55 -3.11
CA PRO A 133 -15.35 8.80 -4.53
C PRO A 133 -16.73 8.65 -5.17
N ASP A 134 -16.95 9.36 -6.27
CA ASP A 134 -18.23 9.39 -7.00
C ASP A 134 -18.73 7.99 -7.37
N GLU A 135 -17.83 7.07 -7.72
CA GLU A 135 -18.18 5.68 -8.05
C GLU A 135 -18.91 4.98 -6.90
N VAL A 136 -18.50 5.20 -5.65
CA VAL A 136 -19.18 4.63 -4.48
C VAL A 136 -20.58 5.21 -4.34
N ILE A 137 -20.72 6.53 -4.54
CA ILE A 137 -22.00 7.23 -4.44
C ILE A 137 -22.97 6.74 -5.52
N HIS A 138 -22.51 6.61 -6.76
CA HIS A 138 -23.33 6.07 -7.85
C HIS A 138 -23.79 4.64 -7.60
N LYS A 139 -22.91 3.76 -7.10
CA LYS A 139 -23.27 2.38 -6.76
C LYS A 139 -24.24 2.32 -5.58
N ALA A 140 -24.08 3.18 -4.58
CA ALA A 140 -25.01 3.26 -3.46
C ALA A 140 -26.41 3.72 -3.90
N TYR A 141 -26.51 4.73 -4.77
CA TYR A 141 -27.79 5.15 -5.32
C TYR A 141 -28.43 4.10 -6.20
N ASN A 142 -27.64 3.40 -7.03
CA ASN A 142 -28.16 2.29 -7.83
C ASN A 142 -28.79 1.21 -6.96
N PHE A 143 -28.12 0.85 -5.85
CA PHE A 143 -28.69 -0.06 -4.85
C PHE A 143 -30.00 0.49 -4.23
N LEU A 144 -30.02 1.75 -3.79
CA LEU A 144 -31.21 2.36 -3.20
C LEU A 144 -32.40 2.36 -4.17
N LEU A 145 -32.17 2.65 -5.45
CA LEU A 145 -33.20 2.58 -6.48
C LEU A 145 -33.79 1.16 -6.59
N MET A 146 -32.96 0.13 -6.54
CA MET A 146 -33.43 -1.27 -6.61
C MET A 146 -34.25 -1.69 -5.38
N VAL A 147 -33.96 -1.14 -4.21
CA VAL A 147 -34.68 -1.51 -2.98
C VAL A 147 -35.94 -0.68 -2.74
N HIS A 148 -35.96 0.60 -3.14
CA HIS A 148 -37.09 1.50 -2.93
C HIS A 148 -38.12 1.49 -4.06
N THR A 149 -37.77 1.08 -5.28
CA THR A 149 -38.72 1.08 -6.39
C THR A 149 -39.79 -0.01 -6.16
N ALA A 150 -41.06 0.29 -6.45
CA ALA A 150 -42.15 -0.69 -6.40
C ALA A 150 -42.01 -1.83 -7.44
N GLN A 151 -40.98 -1.77 -8.28
CA GLN A 151 -40.62 -2.79 -9.25
C GLN A 151 -39.99 -3.98 -8.53
N LYS A 152 -40.50 -5.18 -8.81
CA LYS A 152 -40.01 -6.42 -8.22
C LYS A 152 -38.67 -6.80 -8.84
N TYR A 153 -37.58 -6.27 -8.29
CA TYR A 153 -36.24 -6.83 -8.49
C TYR A 153 -36.10 -8.12 -7.71
N SER A 154 -35.41 -9.11 -8.28
CA SER A 154 -35.11 -10.35 -7.57
C SER A 154 -34.12 -10.09 -6.42
N ASP A 155 -34.13 -10.96 -5.42
CA ASP A 155 -33.18 -10.82 -4.31
C ASP A 155 -31.72 -10.98 -4.78
N GLU A 156 -31.48 -11.80 -5.81
CA GLU A 156 -30.18 -11.95 -6.46
C GLU A 156 -29.68 -10.64 -7.09
N GLU A 157 -30.55 -9.86 -7.73
CA GLU A 157 -30.20 -8.56 -8.32
C GLU A 157 -29.82 -7.53 -7.25
N LYS A 158 -30.55 -7.52 -6.13
CA LYS A 158 -30.26 -6.65 -4.98
C LYS A 158 -28.93 -7.03 -4.31
N GLU A 159 -28.70 -8.32 -4.10
CA GLU A 159 -27.44 -8.84 -3.57
C GLU A 159 -26.26 -8.46 -4.47
N LYS A 160 -26.42 -8.59 -5.79
CA LYS A 160 -25.41 -8.17 -6.76
C LYS A 160 -25.11 -6.68 -6.67
N ALA A 161 -26.13 -5.83 -6.57
CA ALA A 161 -25.95 -4.38 -6.44
C ALA A 161 -25.18 -4.00 -5.16
N VAL A 162 -25.41 -4.73 -4.07
CA VAL A 162 -24.60 -4.59 -2.86
C VAL A 162 -23.19 -5.13 -3.04
N GLY A 163 -23.02 -6.27 -3.70
CA GLY A 163 -21.69 -6.77 -4.05
C GLY A 163 -20.88 -5.73 -4.83
N GLU A 164 -21.51 -5.03 -5.76
CA GLU A 164 -20.89 -3.93 -6.51
C GLU A 164 -20.51 -2.75 -5.61
N LEU A 165 -21.40 -2.33 -4.70
CA LEU A 165 -21.12 -1.28 -3.73
C LEU A 165 -19.93 -1.64 -2.83
N ILE A 166 -19.94 -2.84 -2.23
CA ILE A 166 -18.89 -3.34 -1.35
C ILE A 166 -17.56 -3.47 -2.09
N LEU A 167 -17.57 -3.97 -3.33
CA LEU A 167 -16.37 -4.08 -4.14
C LEU A 167 -15.77 -2.69 -4.44
N THR A 168 -16.61 -1.71 -4.72
CA THR A 168 -16.17 -0.34 -5.01
C THR A 168 -15.55 0.32 -3.77
N ILE A 169 -16.20 0.17 -2.60
CA ILE A 169 -15.65 0.61 -1.31
C ILE A 169 -14.29 -0.06 -1.04
N ARG A 170 -14.20 -1.38 -1.28
CA ARG A 170 -12.94 -2.12 -1.11
C ARG A 170 -11.84 -1.60 -2.04
N LYS A 171 -12.15 -1.28 -3.30
CA LYS A 171 -11.19 -0.69 -4.24
C LYS A 171 -10.69 0.67 -3.77
N ASP A 172 -11.57 1.54 -3.28
CA ASP A 172 -11.19 2.84 -2.69
C ASP A 172 -10.23 2.64 -1.51
N LEU A 173 -10.56 1.75 -0.57
CA LEU A 173 -9.72 1.47 0.60
C LEU A 173 -8.37 0.82 0.25
N ILE A 174 -8.33 -0.12 -0.70
CA ILE A 174 -7.09 -0.80 -1.13
C ILE A 174 -6.16 0.17 -1.87
N SER A 175 -6.70 1.11 -2.65
CA SER A 175 -5.89 2.07 -3.42
C SER A 175 -4.93 2.90 -2.55
N LYS A 176 -5.25 3.07 -1.26
CA LYS A 176 -4.47 3.86 -0.29
C LYS A 176 -3.48 3.04 0.55
N LYS A 177 -3.55 1.71 0.52
CA LYS A 177 -2.62 0.82 1.23
C LYS A 177 -1.61 0.20 0.25
N PRO A 178 -0.45 -0.29 0.72
CA PRO A 178 0.44 -1.12 -0.08
C PRO A 178 -0.13 -2.53 -0.36
N LEU A 179 -1.42 -2.77 -0.09
CA LEU A 179 -2.06 -4.05 -0.33
C LEU A 179 -2.20 -4.32 -1.83
N VAL A 180 -2.02 -5.57 -2.20
CA VAL A 180 -2.10 -6.06 -3.57
C VAL A 180 -3.52 -5.86 -4.12
N LYS A 181 -3.61 -5.64 -5.44
CA LYS A 181 -4.87 -5.54 -6.20
C LYS A 181 -5.85 -6.65 -5.82
N THR A 182 -7.14 -6.32 -5.82
CA THR A 182 -8.22 -7.29 -5.57
C THR A 182 -8.70 -7.95 -6.86
N ASN A 183 -8.83 -9.28 -6.86
CA ASN A 183 -9.42 -10.06 -7.96
C ASN A 183 -10.87 -10.49 -7.67
N LEU A 184 -11.44 -10.05 -6.53
CA LEU A 184 -12.83 -10.33 -6.16
C LEU A 184 -13.79 -9.67 -7.14
N LYS A 185 -14.86 -10.38 -7.46
CA LYS A 185 -15.97 -9.91 -8.27
C LYS A 185 -17.19 -9.59 -7.39
N PRO A 186 -18.15 -8.79 -7.88
CA PRO A 186 -19.38 -8.52 -7.14
C PRO A 186 -20.14 -9.79 -6.75
N GLU A 187 -20.10 -10.81 -7.61
CA GLU A 187 -20.78 -12.09 -7.41
C GLU A 187 -20.17 -12.95 -6.29
N ASP A 188 -18.93 -12.65 -5.87
CA ASP A 188 -18.28 -13.33 -4.76
C ASP A 188 -18.83 -12.86 -3.39
N PHE A 189 -19.51 -11.71 -3.37
CA PHE A 189 -20.17 -11.23 -2.16
C PHE A 189 -21.43 -12.05 -1.90
N ARG A 190 -21.49 -12.70 -0.74
CA ARG A 190 -22.67 -13.44 -0.28
C ARG A 190 -23.06 -13.03 1.12
N TYR A 191 -24.35 -12.80 1.32
CA TYR A 191 -24.89 -12.56 2.65
C TYR A 191 -25.09 -13.91 3.37
N LEU A 192 -24.24 -14.20 4.35
CA LEU A 192 -24.38 -15.41 5.17
C LEU A 192 -25.34 -15.12 6.34
N ARG A 193 -26.46 -15.83 6.39
CA ARG A 193 -27.33 -15.87 7.58
C ARG A 193 -26.79 -16.94 8.53
N ALA A 194 -26.74 -16.63 9.82
CA ALA A 194 -26.49 -17.65 10.85
C ALA A 194 -27.76 -18.49 10.99
N THR A 195 -27.66 -19.79 10.69
CA THR A 195 -28.72 -20.78 10.88
C THR A 195 -28.80 -21.19 12.35
#